data_AF-A0A952JZR8-F1
#
_entry.id   AF-A0A952JZR8-F1
#
_cell.length_a   1.000
_cell.length_b   1.000
_cell.length_c   1.000
_cell.angle_alpha   90.00
_cell.angle_beta   90.00
_cell.angle_gamma   90.00
#
_symmetry.space_group_name_H-M   'P 1'
#
loop_
_entity.id
_entity.type
_entity.pdbx_description
1 polymer ?
#
loop_
_entity_poly.entity_id
_entity_poly.type
_entity_poly.pdbx_seq_one_letter_code
_entity_poly.pdbx_strand_id
1 'polypeptide(L)'
;MKLIANIVESPAPDDDFIIVKFRADKTSQHFQVFLENPYGKRIRKFEEWLLDIKFRSVVMKDLEGNKTYDTQLYSEIAVGVSEMMKKSYK
;
A
#
# COMPACT_ATOMS: atom_id res chain seq x y z
N MET A 1 6.31 -8.43 4.36
CA MET A 1 5.86 -8.34 5.77
C MET A 1 4.37 -8.13 5.76
N LYS A 2 3.60 -8.92 6.51
CA LYS A 2 2.13 -8.84 6.45
C LYS A 2 1.61 -7.78 7.42
N LEU A 3 1.01 -6.72 6.89
CA LEU A 3 0.48 -5.59 7.66
C LEU A 3 -0.99 -5.35 7.33
N ILE A 4 -1.79 -5.09 8.35
CA ILE A 4 -3.16 -4.59 8.17
C ILE A 4 -3.09 -3.09 7.97
N ALA A 5 -3.73 -2.59 6.92
CA ALA A 5 -3.78 -1.19 6.58
C ALA A 5 -5.23 -0.74 6.33
N ASN A 6 -5.54 0.49 6.74
CA ASN A 6 -6.78 1.16 6.41
C ASN A 6 -6.57 1.99 5.14
N ILE A 7 -7.48 1.86 4.17
CA ILE A 7 -7.45 2.66 2.95
C ILE A 7 -7.88 4.09 3.26
N VAL A 8 -7.04 5.07 2.92
CA VAL A 8 -7.29 6.49 3.17
C VAL A 8 -8.16 7.10 2.07
N GLU A 9 -7.94 6.67 0.82
CA GLU A 9 -8.58 7.21 -0.38
C GLU A 9 -8.89 6.08 -1.36
N SER A 10 -10.02 6.20 -2.08
CA SER A 10 -10.35 5.22 -3.12
C SER A 10 -9.43 5.47 -4.33
N PRO A 11 -8.75 4.43 -4.85
CA PRO A 11 -7.88 4.57 -6.01
C PRO A 11 -8.69 4.97 -7.26
N ALA A 12 -8.11 5.82 -8.09
CA ALA A 12 -8.59 6.14 -9.43
C ALA A 12 -8.31 4.98 -10.42
N PRO A 13 -8.99 4.92 -11.58
CA PRO A 13 -8.81 3.85 -12.55
C PRO A 13 -7.38 3.66 -13.08
N ASP A 14 -6.60 4.73 -13.09
CA ASP A 14 -5.23 4.81 -13.59
C ASP A 14 -4.17 4.70 -12.48
N ASP A 15 -4.57 4.67 -11.20
CA ASP A 15 -3.63 4.52 -10.09
C ASP A 15 -3.01 3.12 -10.11
N ASP A 16 -1.69 3.05 -9.90
CA ASP A 16 -0.93 1.82 -9.63
C ASP A 16 -0.50 1.73 -8.15
N PHE A 17 -1.15 2.52 -7.29
CA PHE A 17 -0.89 2.58 -5.87
C PHE A 17 -2.17 2.82 -5.06
N ILE A 18 -2.07 2.64 -3.75
CA ILE A 18 -3.06 3.04 -2.76
C ILE A 18 -2.39 3.88 -1.68
N ILE A 19 -3.17 4.76 -1.05
CA ILE A 19 -2.75 5.48 0.14
C ILE A 19 -3.37 4.82 1.37
N VAL A 20 -2.52 4.44 2.32
CA VAL A 20 -2.94 3.67 3.49
C VAL A 20 -2.39 4.22 4.80
N LYS A 21 -3.05 3.87 5.90
CA LYS A 21 -2.50 3.95 7.25
C LYS A 21 -2.33 2.55 7.81
N PHE A 22 -1.13 2.19 8.23
CA PHE A 22 -0.90 0.89 8.88
C PHE A 22 -1.49 0.91 10.29
N ARG A 23 -2.24 -0.13 10.65
CA ARG A 23 -2.92 -0.21 11.95
C ARG A 23 -1.96 -0.24 13.14
N ALA A 24 -0.77 -0.82 12.94
CA ALA A 24 0.28 -0.87 13.95
C ALA A 24 1.08 0.45 14.07
N ASP A 25 0.94 1.37 13.11
CA ASP A 25 1.64 2.66 13.15
C ASP A 25 0.94 3.64 14.09
N LYS A 26 1.55 3.86 15.26
CA LYS A 26 1.05 4.78 16.28
C LYS A 26 1.08 6.25 15.82
N THR A 27 1.92 6.58 14.85
CA THR A 27 2.03 7.94 14.33
C THR A 27 0.94 8.27 13.30
N SER A 28 0.17 7.26 12.87
CA SER A 28 -0.93 7.40 11.91
C SER A 28 -0.52 8.08 10.59
N GLN A 29 0.72 7.85 10.16
CA GLN A 29 1.26 8.39 8.91
C GLN A 29 0.58 7.74 7.70
N HIS A 30 0.56 8.50 6.60
CA HIS A 30 0.06 8.02 5.33
C HIS A 30 1.21 7.43 4.54
N PHE A 31 0.98 6.28 3.93
CA PHE A 31 1.96 5.59 3.12
C PHE A 31 1.38 5.33 1.74
N GLN A 32 2.17 5.63 0.71
CA GLN A 32 1.92 5.14 -0.64
C GLN A 32 2.41 3.71 -0.75
N VAL A 33 1.54 2.80 -1.17
CA VAL A 33 1.88 1.40 -1.42
C VAL A 33 1.50 1.06 -2.86
N PHE A 34 2.49 0.70 -3.67
CA PHE A 34 2.29 0.29 -5.05
C PHE A 34 1.71 -1.12 -5.12
N LEU A 35 0.71 -1.31 -5.97
CA LEU A 35 0.14 -2.62 -6.29
C LEU A 35 -0.52 -2.59 -7.66
N GLU A 36 -0.59 -3.75 -8.30
CA GLU A 36 -1.18 -3.86 -9.63
C GLU A 36 -2.71 -3.69 -9.58
N ASN A 37 -3.23 -2.77 -10.40
CA ASN A 37 -4.66 -2.55 -10.66
C ASN A 37 -5.54 -2.47 -9.39
N PRO A 38 -5.28 -1.50 -8.49
CA PRO A 38 -6.04 -1.31 -7.26
C PRO A 38 -7.52 -1.01 -7.52
N TYR A 39 -7.83 -0.24 -8.58
CA TYR A 39 -9.21 0.04 -8.99
C TYR A 39 -9.95 -1.23 -9.41
N GLY A 40 -9.33 -2.09 -10.25
CA GLY A 40 -9.92 -3.36 -10.66
C GLY A 40 -10.14 -4.34 -9.52
N LYS A 41 -9.34 -4.25 -8.45
CA LYS A 41 -9.53 -4.97 -7.18
C LYS A 41 -10.67 -4.43 -6.33
N ARG A 42 -11.34 -3.34 -6.76
CA ARG A 42 -12.48 -2.68 -6.08
C ARG A 42 -12.17 -2.22 -4.67
N ILE A 43 -10.92 -1.82 -4.42
CA ILE A 43 -10.49 -1.25 -3.13
C ILE A 43 -11.26 0.05 -2.88
N ARG A 44 -11.77 0.24 -1.66
CA ARG A 44 -12.51 1.46 -1.29
C ARG A 44 -11.94 2.11 -0.05
N LYS A 45 -12.08 3.44 0.02
CA LYS A 45 -11.82 4.25 1.20
C LYS A 45 -12.49 3.63 2.45
N PHE A 46 -11.75 3.64 3.56
CA PHE A 46 -12.10 3.11 4.87
C PHE A 46 -12.18 1.58 5.00
N GLU A 47 -11.88 0.81 3.95
CA GLU A 47 -11.72 -0.63 4.09
C GLU A 47 -10.40 -0.99 4.78
N GLU A 48 -10.37 -2.15 5.45
CA GLU A 48 -9.15 -2.76 5.98
C GLU A 48 -8.66 -3.84 5.02
N TRP A 49 -7.37 -3.78 4.68
CA TRP A 49 -6.71 -4.73 3.80
C TRP A 49 -5.46 -5.31 4.46
N LEU A 50 -5.24 -6.61 4.28
CA LEU A 50 -4.00 -7.28 4.63
C LEU A 50 -3.06 -7.22 3.43
N LEU A 51 -1.93 -6.54 3.60
CA LEU A 51 -0.93 -6.30 2.57
C LEU A 51 0.35 -7.07 2.92
N ASP A 52 0.95 -7.75 1.95
CA ASP A 52 2.31 -8.28 2.09
C ASP A 52 3.32 -7.27 1.57
N ILE A 53 3.71 -6.34 2.45
CA ILE A 53 4.59 -5.23 2.15
C ILE A 53 6.02 -5.69 1.89
N LYS A 54 6.56 -5.28 0.75
CA LYS A 54 7.95 -5.45 0.35
C LYS A 54 8.52 -4.07 -0.01
N PHE A 55 9.85 -3.96 -0.03
CA PHE A 55 10.54 -2.75 -0.48
C PHE A 55 11.13 -3.00 -1.86
N ARG A 56 11.01 -2.02 -2.76
CA ARG A 56 11.71 -1.99 -4.04
C ARG A 56 12.44 -0.66 -4.20
N SER A 57 13.58 -0.68 -4.86
CA SER A 57 14.28 0.54 -5.25
C SER A 57 14.06 0.79 -6.73
N VAL A 58 13.55 1.97 -7.06
CA VAL A 58 13.42 2.44 -8.44
C VAL A 58 14.60 3.36 -8.75
N VAL A 59 15.37 3.00 -9.77
CA VAL A 59 16.49 3.84 -10.22
C VAL A 59 15.97 4.87 -11.20
N MET A 60 16.21 6.14 -10.89
CA MET A 60 15.86 7.25 -11.75
C MET A 60 17.05 8.20 -11.89
N LYS A 61 16.92 9.18 -12.78
CA LYS A 61 17.93 10.22 -12.94
C LYS A 61 17.47 11.49 -12.21
N ASP A 62 18.39 12.13 -11.52
CA ASP A 62 18.17 13.49 -11.02
C ASP A 62 18.24 14.52 -12.16
N LEU A 63 18.09 15.80 -11.82
CA LEU A 63 18.14 16.90 -12.79
C LEU A 63 19.51 17.04 -13.49
N GLU A 64 20.57 16.51 -12.89
CA GLU A 64 21.95 16.54 -13.39
C GLU A 64 22.29 15.28 -14.18
N GLY A 65 21.37 14.31 -14.25
CA GLY A 65 21.53 13.04 -14.95
C GLY A 65 22.20 11.94 -14.13
N ASN A 66 22.52 12.18 -12.86
CA ASN A 66 23.09 11.17 -11.97
C ASN A 66 22.02 10.18 -11.51
N LYS A 67 22.45 8.96 -11.17
CA LYS A 67 21.53 7.94 -10.63
C LYS A 67 21.11 8.33 -9.23
N THR A 68 19.79 8.36 -9.01
CA THR A 68 19.17 8.42 -7.69
C THR A 68 18.21 7.24 -7.51
N TYR A 69 17.90 6.92 -6.26
CA TYR A 69 17.11 5.76 -5.88
C TYR A 69 15.92 6.21 -5.07
N ASP A 70 14.72 5.86 -5.53
CA ASP A 70 13.50 6.00 -4.75
C ASP A 70 13.14 4.66 -4.11
N THR A 71 12.91 4.66 -2.79
CA THR A 71 12.53 3.44 -2.06
C THR A 71 11.03 3.41 -1.90
N GLN A 72 10.40 2.44 -2.57
CA GLN A 72 8.95 2.31 -2.63
C GLN A 72 8.48 1.11 -1.83
N LEU A 73 7.37 1.28 -1.13
CA LEU A 73 6.60 0.17 -0.60
C LEU A 73 5.77 -0.45 -1.72
N TYR A 74 5.79 -1.77 -1.85
CA TYR A 74 4.97 -2.47 -2.83
C TYR A 74 4.33 -3.73 -2.23
N SER A 75 3.20 -4.16 -2.81
CA SER A 75 2.50 -5.37 -2.41
C SER A 75 1.95 -6.11 -3.63
N GLU A 76 2.31 -7.40 -3.78
CA GLU A 76 1.71 -8.29 -4.80
C GLU A 76 0.40 -8.92 -4.30
N ILE A 77 0.31 -9.11 -2.98
CA ILE A 77 -0.83 -9.75 -2.33
C ILE A 77 -1.60 -8.68 -1.56
N ALA A 78 -2.86 -8.49 -1.92
CA ALA A 78 -3.81 -7.64 -1.20
C ALA A 78 -5.08 -8.46 -0.99
N VAL A 79 -5.46 -8.67 0.27
CA VAL A 79 -6.68 -9.40 0.63
C VAL A 79 -7.53 -8.53 1.54
N GLY A 80 -8.79 -8.30 1.17
CA GLY A 80 -9.74 -7.59 2.03
C GLY A 80 -9.96 -8.35 3.34
N VAL A 81 -9.90 -7.64 4.47
CA VAL A 81 -10.03 -8.26 5.79
C VAL A 81 -11.51 -8.48 6.09
N SER A 82 -11.97 -9.73 6.05
CA SER A 82 -13.31 -10.10 6.55
C SER A 82 -13.35 -10.10 8.08
N GLU A 83 -14.55 -10.02 8.67
CA GLU A 83 -14.71 -10.06 10.14
C GLU A 83 -14.06 -11.29 10.80
N MET A 84 -14.04 -12.45 10.11
CA MET A 84 -13.37 -13.66 10.59
C MET A 84 -11.84 -13.50 10.71
N MET A 85 -11.21 -12.74 9.80
CA MET A 85 -9.75 -12.53 9.81
C MET A 85 -9.30 -11.53 10.88
N LYS A 86 -10.18 -10.61 11.30
CA LYS A 86 -9.86 -9.60 12.35
C LYS A 86 -9.51 -10.22 13.71
N LYS A 87 -9.99 -11.43 14.01
CA LYS A 87 -9.73 -12.11 15.29
C LYS A 87 -8.33 -12.74 15.39
N SER A 88 -7.68 -13.03 14.27
CA SER A 88 -6.39 -13.76 14.25
C SER A 88 -5.17 -12.84 14.32
N TYR A 89 -5.34 -11.53 14.15
CA TYR A 89 -4.27 -10.53 14.14
C TYR A 89 -4.41 -9.53 15.30
N LYS A 90 -5.03 -9.96 16.39
CA LYS A 90 -5.18 -9.18 17.63
C LYS A 90 -3.95 -9.33 18.53
#